data_AF-A0A158IK98-F1
#
_entry.id   AF-A0A158IK98-F1
#
_cell.length_a   1.000
_cell.length_b   1.000
_cell.length_c   1.000
_cell.angle_alpha   90.00
_cell.angle_beta   90.00
_cell.angle_gamma   90.00
#
_symmetry.space_group_name_H-M   'P 1'
#
loop_
_entity.id
_entity.type
_entity.pdbx_description
1 polymer ?
#
loop_
_entity_poly.entity_id
_entity_poly.type
_entity_poly.pdbx_seq_one_letter_code
_entity_poly.pdbx_strand_id
1 'polypeptide(L)'
;MNIDKVPDKNTVREQLLDHAQVLLMTRGYNGFSYRDLSALVGVKTSSIHYYFPSKEDLVLEAVNTYSADVMSSIYAIDSSASAEKKLDRYVKLFGKIVGEGDQVCLCGMLAADIESLPEDVRHAVQAFFKANETWLAKVLAEGEKQETLRTNGKPEVTARALFAAYQGSLLACRLFHTKVRLDEVTQTVKR
;
A
#
# COMPACT_ATOMS: atom_id res chain seq x y z
N MET A 1 -9.53 15.96 1.65
CA MET A 1 -9.31 16.52 0.31
C MET A 1 -10.68 16.80 -0.27
N ASN A 2 -10.90 17.99 -0.83
CA ASN A 2 -12.18 18.39 -1.43
C ASN A 2 -12.57 17.42 -2.54
N ILE A 3 -13.85 17.03 -2.55
CA ILE A 3 -14.45 16.11 -3.53
C ILE A 3 -14.79 16.87 -4.83
N ASP A 4 -14.56 18.17 -4.88
CA ASP A 4 -14.91 19.02 -6.02
C ASP A 4 -13.66 19.63 -6.65
N LYS A 5 -12.99 18.81 -7.49
CA LYS A 5 -12.18 19.14 -8.69
C LYS A 5 -11.11 18.07 -8.92
N VAL A 6 -11.51 16.96 -9.55
CA VAL A 6 -10.57 16.15 -10.32
C VAL A 6 -10.35 16.90 -11.65
N PRO A 7 -9.10 17.19 -12.06
CA PRO A 7 -8.85 17.76 -13.39
C PRO A 7 -9.32 16.78 -14.44
N ASP A 8 -10.27 17.21 -15.27
CA ASP A 8 -10.77 16.46 -16.42
C ASP A 8 -9.66 16.37 -17.49
N LYS A 9 -8.78 15.36 -17.39
CA LYS A 9 -7.93 14.81 -18.47
C LYS A 9 -7.05 13.59 -18.07
N ASN A 10 -7.53 12.63 -17.29
CA ASN A 10 -6.85 11.32 -17.28
C ASN A 10 -7.18 10.59 -18.58
N THR A 11 -6.15 10.25 -19.35
CA THR A 11 -6.25 9.40 -20.55
C THR A 11 -6.93 8.07 -20.18
N VAL A 12 -7.51 7.38 -21.17
CA VAL A 12 -8.12 6.04 -20.94
C VAL A 12 -7.13 5.09 -20.25
N ARG A 13 -5.84 5.18 -20.59
CA ARG A 13 -4.77 4.39 -19.97
C ARG A 13 -4.62 4.69 -18.47
N GLU A 14 -4.59 5.97 -18.10
CA GLU A 14 -4.50 6.39 -16.69
C GLU A 14 -5.75 5.98 -15.92
N GLN A 15 -6.94 6.16 -16.48
CA GLN A 15 -8.18 5.70 -15.86
C GLN A 15 -8.18 4.18 -15.62
N LEU A 16 -7.70 3.40 -16.60
CA LEU A 16 -7.56 1.94 -16.45
C LEU A 16 -6.61 1.58 -15.30
N LEU A 17 -5.49 2.30 -15.17
CA LEU A 17 -4.51 2.08 -14.11
C LEU A 17 -5.08 2.45 -12.73
N ASP A 18 -5.73 3.62 -12.61
CA ASP A 18 -6.35 4.10 -11.38
C ASP A 18 -7.43 3.13 -10.89
N HIS A 19 -8.34 2.73 -11.79
CA HIS A 19 -9.39 1.77 -11.45
C HIS A 19 -8.83 0.37 -11.15
N ALA A 20 -7.76 -0.05 -11.81
CA ALA A 20 -7.10 -1.31 -11.50
C ALA A 20 -6.51 -1.29 -10.08
N GLN A 21 -5.85 -0.21 -9.66
CA GLN A 21 -5.35 -0.08 -8.29
C GLN A 21 -6.48 -0.16 -7.26
N VAL A 22 -7.60 0.55 -7.48
CA VAL A 22 -8.78 0.47 -6.61
C VAL A 22 -9.34 -0.95 -6.53
N LEU A 23 -9.46 -1.65 -7.66
CA LEU A 23 -9.93 -3.03 -7.70
C LEU A 23 -8.95 -3.99 -7.00
N LEU A 24 -7.64 -3.81 -7.15
CA LEU A 24 -6.63 -4.61 -6.46
C LEU A 24 -6.70 -4.40 -4.94
N MET A 25 -6.85 -3.15 -4.48
CA MET A 25 -6.97 -2.82 -3.05
C MET A 25 -8.25 -3.34 -2.39
N THR A 26 -9.32 -3.54 -3.17
CA THR A 26 -10.63 -3.96 -2.65
C THR A 26 -10.92 -5.44 -2.88
N ARG A 27 -10.47 -6.01 -4.00
CA ARG A 27 -10.84 -7.37 -4.44
C ARG A 27 -9.67 -8.31 -4.66
N GLY A 28 -8.43 -7.83 -4.58
CA GLY A 28 -7.23 -8.63 -4.86
C GLY A 28 -7.04 -8.91 -6.35
N TYR A 29 -6.04 -9.74 -6.68
CA TYR A 29 -5.69 -10.10 -8.05
C TYR A 29 -6.81 -10.89 -8.71
N ASN A 30 -7.35 -11.88 -8.00
CA ASN A 30 -8.34 -12.81 -8.54
C ASN A 30 -9.75 -12.21 -8.63
N GLY A 31 -10.01 -11.10 -7.93
CA GLY A 31 -11.35 -10.52 -7.79
C GLY A 31 -11.76 -9.50 -8.85
N PHE A 32 -11.00 -9.32 -9.93
CA PHE A 32 -11.41 -8.47 -11.05
C PHE A 32 -10.96 -8.99 -12.43
N SER A 33 -11.61 -8.48 -13.46
CA SER A 33 -11.37 -8.79 -14.87
C SER A 33 -11.36 -7.51 -15.72
N TYR A 34 -10.91 -7.62 -16.98
CA TYR A 34 -11.03 -6.52 -17.94
C TYR A 34 -12.48 -6.14 -18.24
N ARG A 35 -13.46 -7.01 -17.97
CA ARG A 35 -14.88 -6.66 -18.09
C ARG A 35 -15.28 -5.65 -17.02
N ASP A 36 -14.79 -5.81 -15.80
CA ASP A 36 -15.05 -4.85 -14.71
C ASP A 36 -14.48 -3.47 -15.06
N LEU A 37 -13.23 -3.42 -15.54
CA LEU A 37 -12.58 -2.19 -15.99
C LEU A 37 -13.29 -1.54 -17.18
N SER A 38 -13.71 -2.36 -18.16
CA SER A 38 -14.49 -1.91 -19.32
C SER A 38 -15.78 -1.21 -18.89
N ALA A 39 -16.48 -1.76 -17.90
CA ALA A 39 -17.70 -1.17 -17.36
C ALA A 39 -17.44 0.14 -16.59
N LEU A 40 -16.34 0.22 -15.83
CA LEU A 40 -15.98 1.41 -15.05
C LEU A 40 -15.52 2.58 -15.94
N VAL A 41 -14.69 2.30 -16.94
CA VAL A 41 -14.07 3.31 -17.83
C VAL A 41 -14.97 3.65 -19.03
N GLY A 42 -15.96 2.81 -19.34
CA GLY A 42 -16.87 3.03 -20.48
C GLY A 42 -16.24 2.74 -21.84
N VAL A 43 -15.26 1.84 -21.89
CA VAL A 43 -14.56 1.43 -23.13
C VAL A 43 -14.78 -0.05 -23.40
N LYS A 44 -14.59 -0.50 -24.65
CA LYS A 44 -14.67 -1.93 -25.00
C LYS A 44 -13.47 -2.67 -24.40
N THR A 45 -13.67 -3.92 -23.97
CA THR A 45 -12.57 -4.80 -23.52
C THR A 45 -11.43 -4.89 -24.53
N SER A 46 -11.74 -4.92 -25.83
CA SER A 46 -10.73 -4.89 -26.91
C SER A 46 -9.83 -3.66 -26.87
N SER A 47 -10.34 -2.51 -26.44
CA SER A 47 -9.57 -1.27 -26.30
C SER A 47 -8.60 -1.32 -25.11
N ILE A 48 -8.89 -2.12 -24.09
CA ILE A 48 -8.00 -2.29 -22.93
C ILE A 48 -6.72 -3.02 -23.36
N HIS A 49 -6.84 -4.05 -24.21
CA HIS A 49 -5.68 -4.78 -24.76
C HIS A 49 -4.73 -3.91 -25.59
N TYR A 50 -5.19 -2.77 -26.12
CA TYR A 50 -4.31 -1.80 -26.78
C TYR A 50 -3.35 -1.13 -25.78
N TYR A 51 -3.81 -0.85 -24.56
CA TYR A 51 -3.01 -0.20 -23.52
C TYR A 51 -2.23 -1.19 -22.67
N PHE A 52 -2.84 -2.33 -22.37
CA PHE A 52 -2.31 -3.38 -21.50
C PHE A 52 -2.57 -4.74 -22.16
N PRO A 53 -1.59 -5.29 -22.92
CA PRO A 53 -1.75 -6.51 -23.69
C PRO A 53 -2.29 -7.68 -22.85
N SER A 54 -1.81 -7.79 -21.62
CA SER A 54 -2.21 -8.80 -20.64
C SER A 54 -2.58 -8.18 -19.29
N LYS A 55 -3.35 -8.92 -18.47
CA LYS A 55 -3.72 -8.46 -17.12
C LYS A 55 -2.48 -8.34 -16.23
N GLU A 56 -1.50 -9.18 -16.49
CA GLU A 56 -0.19 -9.22 -15.86
C GLU A 56 0.56 -7.91 -16.08
N ASP A 57 0.56 -7.36 -17.31
CA ASP A 57 1.17 -6.06 -17.62
C ASP A 57 0.50 -4.93 -16.82
N LEU A 58 -0.83 -4.91 -16.80
CA LEU A 58 -1.60 -3.91 -16.04
C LEU A 58 -1.32 -3.99 -14.54
N VAL A 59 -1.33 -5.20 -13.98
CA VAL A 59 -1.13 -5.40 -12.54
C VAL A 59 0.31 -5.09 -12.14
N LEU A 60 1.30 -5.47 -12.95
CA LEU A 60 2.70 -5.12 -12.69
C LEU A 60 2.88 -3.61 -12.68
N GLU A 61 2.32 -2.89 -13.65
CA GLU A 61 2.37 -1.44 -13.67
C GLU A 61 1.63 -0.83 -12.48
N ALA A 62 0.45 -1.34 -12.13
CA ALA A 62 -0.31 -0.88 -10.97
C ALA A 62 0.49 -1.03 -9.66
N VAL A 63 1.17 -2.16 -9.47
CA VAL A 63 2.03 -2.41 -8.32
C VAL A 63 3.22 -1.45 -8.31
N ASN A 64 3.88 -1.25 -9.45
CA ASN A 64 5.04 -0.37 -9.55
C ASN A 64 4.68 1.10 -9.26
N THR A 65 3.59 1.59 -9.85
CA THR A 65 3.10 2.96 -9.63
C THR A 65 2.69 3.16 -8.17
N TYR A 66 1.87 2.25 -7.62
CA TYR A 66 1.50 2.28 -6.21
C TYR A 66 2.71 2.26 -5.28
N SER A 67 3.69 1.39 -5.56
CA SER A 67 4.91 1.28 -4.77
C SER A 67 5.73 2.56 -4.82
N ALA A 68 5.87 3.18 -6.01
CA ALA A 68 6.58 4.44 -6.18
C ALA A 68 5.92 5.57 -5.38
N ASP A 69 4.59 5.68 -5.41
CA ASP A 69 3.84 6.72 -4.69
C ASP A 69 3.94 6.57 -3.18
N VAL A 70 3.81 5.34 -2.68
CA VAL A 70 3.97 5.04 -1.25
C VAL A 70 5.40 5.33 -0.80
N MET A 71 6.42 4.85 -1.54
CA MET A 71 7.82 5.07 -1.15
C MET A 71 8.22 6.55 -1.26
N SER A 72 7.70 7.28 -2.26
CA SER A 72 7.88 8.73 -2.36
C SER A 72 7.32 9.44 -1.12
N SER A 73 6.12 9.05 -0.68
CA SER A 73 5.49 9.60 0.53
C SER A 73 6.28 9.26 1.80
N ILE A 74 6.85 8.06 1.89
CA ILE A 74 7.70 7.62 3.00
C ILE A 74 9.01 8.42 3.02
N TYR A 75 9.66 8.62 1.87
CA TYR A 75 10.90 9.38 1.80
C TYR A 75 10.71 10.89 1.96
N ALA A 76 9.51 11.40 1.74
CA ALA A 76 9.14 12.77 2.05
C ALA A 76 8.94 13.03 3.57
N ILE A 77 8.96 12.00 4.42
CA ILE A 77 8.96 12.17 5.87
C ILE A 77 10.28 12.84 6.29
N ASP A 78 10.18 14.05 6.80
CA ASP A 78 11.31 14.86 7.30
C ASP A 78 12.33 14.03 8.09
N SER A 79 13.54 13.96 7.54
CA SER A 79 14.64 13.19 8.10
C SER A 79 15.18 13.77 9.41
N SER A 80 14.90 15.04 9.71
CA SER A 80 15.30 15.70 10.95
C SER A 80 14.34 15.46 12.12
N ALA A 81 13.14 14.93 11.85
CA ALA A 81 12.17 14.61 12.90
C ALA A 81 12.66 13.45 13.78
N SER A 82 12.18 13.42 15.04
CA SER A 82 12.43 12.27 15.94
C SER A 82 11.87 10.97 15.36
N ALA A 83 12.44 9.84 15.75
CA ALA A 83 12.02 8.52 15.28
C ALA A 83 10.53 8.26 15.56
N GLU A 84 10.04 8.64 16.73
CA GLU A 84 8.63 8.54 17.08
C GLU A 84 7.73 9.34 16.13
N LYS A 85 8.10 10.59 15.80
CA LYS A 85 7.33 11.42 14.86
C LYS A 85 7.38 10.89 13.43
N LYS A 86 8.51 10.31 13.01
CA LYS A 86 8.64 9.62 11.72
C LYS A 86 7.66 8.45 11.66
N LEU A 87 7.58 7.66 12.73
CA LEU A 87 6.65 6.53 12.82
C LEU A 87 5.18 6.98 12.82
N ASP A 88 4.84 8.04 13.56
CA ASP A 88 3.48 8.61 13.53
C ASP A 88 3.08 9.09 12.13
N ARG A 89 4.02 9.69 11.39
CA ARG A 89 3.78 10.14 10.02
C ARG A 89 3.64 8.97 9.05
N TYR A 90 4.43 7.91 9.23
CA TYR A 90 4.34 6.67 8.46
C TYR A 90 2.96 6.03 8.60
N VAL A 91 2.44 5.94 9.82
CA VAL A 91 1.12 5.34 10.11
C VAL A 91 -0.02 6.13 9.48
N LYS A 92 0.09 7.46 9.47
CA LYS A 92 -0.88 8.33 8.80
C LYS A 92 -0.96 8.09 7.29
N LEU A 93 0.07 7.53 6.64
CA LEU A 93 0.00 7.16 5.23
C LEU A 93 -1.01 6.02 5.02
N PHE A 94 -1.02 5.01 5.90
CA PHE A 94 -2.00 3.92 5.87
C PHE A 94 -3.41 4.39 6.24
N GLY A 95 -3.53 5.36 7.15
CA GLY A 95 -4.82 5.95 7.50
C GLY A 95 -5.52 6.64 6.32
N LYS A 96 -4.76 7.12 5.32
CA LYS A 96 -5.34 7.66 4.07
C LYS A 96 -5.99 6.57 3.23
N ILE A 97 -5.36 5.40 3.11
CA ILE A 97 -5.88 4.24 2.37
C ILE A 97 -7.21 3.78 2.97
N VAL A 98 -7.27 3.60 4.30
CA VAL A 98 -8.52 3.24 5.01
C VAL A 98 -9.57 4.37 4.94
N GLY A 99 -9.13 5.61 4.69
CA GLY A 99 -10.00 6.77 4.56
C GLY A 99 -10.99 6.70 3.40
N GLU A 100 -10.72 5.86 2.40
CA GLU A 100 -11.50 5.73 1.17
C GLU A 100 -12.52 4.57 1.19
N GLY A 101 -12.75 3.94 2.35
CA GLY A 101 -13.76 2.88 2.53
C GLY A 101 -13.14 1.49 2.69
N ASP A 102 -13.52 0.54 1.84
CA ASP A 102 -13.12 -0.89 1.91
C ASP A 102 -11.72 -1.18 1.35
N GLN A 103 -10.91 -0.16 1.09
CA GLN A 103 -9.56 -0.30 0.57
C GLN A 103 -8.58 -0.69 1.69
N VAL A 104 -7.58 -1.48 1.30
CA VAL A 104 -6.41 -1.79 2.13
C VAL A 104 -5.15 -1.66 1.25
N CYS A 105 -3.98 -1.89 1.84
CA CYS A 105 -2.71 -1.88 1.10
C CYS A 105 -2.77 -2.82 -0.11
N LEU A 106 -2.49 -2.28 -1.32
CA LEU A 106 -2.50 -3.03 -2.57
C LEU A 106 -1.59 -4.26 -2.49
N CYS A 107 -0.32 -4.06 -2.15
CA CYS A 107 0.65 -5.16 -2.01
C CYS A 107 0.27 -6.12 -0.87
N GLY A 108 -0.41 -5.62 0.17
CA GLY A 108 -0.94 -6.46 1.25
C GLY A 108 -2.02 -7.42 0.78
N MET A 109 -2.95 -6.96 -0.08
CA MET A 109 -3.95 -7.82 -0.72
C MET A 109 -3.33 -8.84 -1.65
N LEU A 110 -2.38 -8.42 -2.50
CA LEU A 110 -1.75 -9.33 -3.45
C LEU A 110 -0.87 -10.37 -2.78
N ALA A 111 -0.29 -10.07 -1.61
CA ALA A 111 0.42 -11.06 -0.82
C ALA A 111 -0.47 -12.25 -0.39
N ALA A 112 -1.79 -12.07 -0.29
CA ALA A 112 -2.73 -13.17 -0.02
C ALA A 112 -3.05 -14.01 -1.26
N ASP A 113 -2.90 -13.45 -2.47
CA ASP A 113 -3.13 -14.11 -3.76
C ASP A 113 -1.85 -14.70 -4.38
N ILE A 114 -0.78 -14.84 -3.58
CA ILE A 114 0.59 -15.06 -4.04
C ILE A 114 0.75 -16.26 -4.99
N GLU A 115 -0.02 -17.34 -4.81
CA GLU A 115 0.01 -18.53 -5.67
C GLU A 115 -0.58 -18.29 -7.08
N SER A 116 -1.43 -17.29 -7.23
CA SER A 116 -2.02 -16.90 -8.52
C SER A 116 -1.23 -15.79 -9.22
N LEU A 117 -0.25 -15.19 -8.56
CA LEU A 117 0.49 -14.07 -9.13
C LEU A 117 1.53 -14.54 -10.15
N PRO A 118 1.64 -13.82 -11.29
CA PRO A 118 2.80 -13.94 -12.17
C PRO A 118 4.09 -13.62 -11.42
N GLU A 119 5.20 -14.23 -11.84
CA GLU A 119 6.47 -14.14 -11.12
C GLU A 119 7.01 -12.71 -10.99
N ASP A 120 6.86 -11.88 -12.03
CA ASP A 120 7.29 -10.48 -11.97
C ASP A 120 6.45 -9.66 -10.98
N VAL A 121 5.14 -9.95 -10.89
CA VAL A 121 4.26 -9.31 -9.91
C VAL A 121 4.62 -9.76 -8.49
N ARG A 122 4.91 -11.06 -8.30
CA ARG A 122 5.40 -11.61 -7.03
C ARG A 122 6.67 -10.88 -6.58
N HIS A 123 7.64 -10.72 -7.47
CA HIS A 123 8.89 -10.00 -7.18
C HIS A 123 8.63 -8.52 -6.82
N ALA A 124 7.74 -7.84 -7.55
CA ALA A 124 7.40 -6.45 -7.26
C ALA A 124 6.74 -6.29 -5.87
N VAL A 125 5.83 -7.21 -5.50
CA VAL A 125 5.21 -7.23 -4.16
C VAL A 125 6.26 -7.50 -3.07
N GLN A 126 7.17 -8.45 -3.27
CA GLN A 126 8.27 -8.72 -2.33
C GLN A 126 9.19 -7.51 -2.16
N ALA A 127 9.52 -6.82 -3.25
CA ALA A 127 10.34 -5.60 -3.21
C ALA A 127 9.67 -4.49 -2.40
N PHE A 128 8.34 -4.32 -2.54
CA PHE A 128 7.57 -3.37 -1.74
C PHE A 128 7.64 -3.68 -0.23
N PHE A 129 7.46 -4.95 0.17
CA PHE A 129 7.56 -5.37 1.56
C PHE A 129 8.96 -5.06 2.12
N LYS A 130 9.99 -5.49 1.39
CA LYS A 130 11.39 -5.28 1.80
C LYS A 130 11.75 -3.80 1.93
N ALA A 131 11.25 -2.94 1.04
CA ALA A 131 11.49 -1.50 1.10
C ALA A 131 10.88 -0.87 2.36
N ASN A 132 9.64 -1.22 2.70
CA ASN A 132 8.95 -0.75 3.90
C ASN A 132 9.68 -1.23 5.17
N GLU A 133 10.00 -2.52 5.25
CA GLU A 133 10.71 -3.12 6.37
C GLU A 133 12.09 -2.49 6.58
N THR A 134 12.82 -2.24 5.49
CA THR A 134 14.14 -1.59 5.52
C THR A 134 14.04 -0.17 6.06
N TRP A 135 13.04 0.60 5.63
CA TRP A 135 12.83 1.96 6.13
C TRP A 135 12.45 1.94 7.63
N LEU A 136 11.53 1.05 8.02
CA LEU A 136 11.12 0.89 9.42
C LEU A 136 12.27 0.48 10.33
N ALA A 137 13.13 -0.45 9.89
CA ALA A 137 14.30 -0.88 10.65
C ALA A 137 15.24 0.29 10.96
N LYS A 138 15.44 1.21 10.00
CA LYS A 138 16.25 2.42 10.20
C LYS A 138 15.62 3.35 11.24
N VAL A 139 14.30 3.58 11.16
CA VAL A 139 13.58 4.43 12.12
C VAL A 139 13.61 3.82 13.52
N LEU A 140 13.40 2.51 13.63
CA LEU A 140 13.46 1.80 14.91
C LEU A 140 14.86 1.88 15.53
N ALA A 141 15.92 1.64 14.75
CA ALA A 141 17.30 1.76 15.23
C ALA A 141 17.65 3.19 15.67
N GLU A 142 17.11 4.21 15.00
CA GLU A 142 17.23 5.61 15.43
C GLU A 142 16.49 5.86 16.75
N GLY A 143 15.26 5.36 16.88
CA GLY A 143 14.44 5.53 18.08
C GLY A 143 14.99 4.83 19.31
N GLU A 144 15.69 3.70 19.15
CA GLU A 144 16.41 3.05 20.25
C GLU A 144 17.56 3.92 20.77
N LYS A 145 18.34 4.51 19.86
CA LYS A 145 19.43 5.43 20.23
C LYS A 145 18.91 6.71 20.90
N GLN A 146 17.72 7.15 20.49
CA GLN A 146 17.02 8.30 21.08
C GLN A 146 16.26 7.94 22.36
N GLU A 147 16.21 6.67 22.75
CA GLU A 147 15.40 6.16 23.86
C GLU A 147 13.90 6.52 23.78
N THR A 148 13.38 6.71 22.57
CA THR A 148 11.96 7.03 22.30
C THR A 148 11.16 5.82 21.84
N LEU A 149 11.84 4.83 21.23
CA LEU A 149 11.24 3.58 20.78
C LEU A 149 11.92 2.39 21.45
N ARG A 150 11.20 1.27 21.51
CA ARG A 150 11.71 0.00 22.00
C ARG A 150 11.59 -1.06 20.91
N THR A 151 12.68 -1.77 20.64
CA THR A 151 12.63 -3.00 19.84
C THR A 151 12.76 -4.23 20.74
N ASN A 152 12.25 -5.37 20.25
CA ASN A 152 12.49 -6.65 20.87
C ASN A 152 13.51 -7.43 20.02
N GLY A 153 14.78 -7.31 20.37
CA GLY A 153 15.88 -7.92 19.62
C GLY A 153 16.46 -6.98 18.56
N LYS A 154 16.62 -7.46 17.33
CA LYS A 154 17.19 -6.64 16.24
C LYS A 154 16.12 -5.72 15.63
N PRO A 155 16.44 -4.46 15.30
CA PRO A 155 15.51 -3.54 14.63
C PRO A 155 14.87 -4.12 13.36
N GLU A 156 15.58 -4.93 12.59
CA GLU A 156 15.06 -5.57 11.38
C GLU A 156 14.00 -6.64 11.67
N VAL A 157 14.11 -7.35 12.80
CA VAL A 157 13.09 -8.33 13.22
C VAL A 157 11.84 -7.60 13.70
N THR A 158 12.03 -6.55 14.49
CA THR A 158 10.91 -5.72 14.97
C THR A 158 10.23 -4.98 13.81
N ALA A 159 10.98 -4.51 12.81
CA ALA A 159 10.43 -3.88 11.61
C ALA A 159 9.51 -4.82 10.82
N ARG A 160 9.94 -6.07 10.60
CA ARG A 160 9.12 -7.11 9.95
C ARG A 160 7.85 -7.39 10.72
N ALA A 161 7.96 -7.58 12.04
CA ALA A 161 6.80 -7.82 12.91
C ALA A 161 5.83 -6.63 12.90
N LEU A 162 6.37 -5.40 12.97
CA LEU A 162 5.59 -4.17 12.98
C LEU A 162 4.89 -3.94 11.64
N PHE A 163 5.58 -4.17 10.52
CA PHE A 163 4.96 -4.08 9.19
C PHE A 163 3.86 -5.11 9.00
N ALA A 164 4.07 -6.36 9.43
CA ALA A 164 3.04 -7.39 9.42
C ALA A 164 1.82 -7.00 10.29
N ALA A 165 2.05 -6.40 11.46
CA ALA A 165 0.99 -5.89 12.32
C ALA A 165 0.20 -4.74 11.67
N TYR A 166 0.86 -3.83 10.93
CA TYR A 166 0.16 -2.80 10.15
C TYR A 166 -0.70 -3.42 9.05
N GLN A 167 -0.18 -4.38 8.28
CA GLN A 167 -0.95 -5.06 7.23
C GLN A 167 -2.17 -5.79 7.81
N GLY A 168 -1.99 -6.53 8.90
CA GLY A 168 -3.08 -7.21 9.61
C GLY A 168 -4.11 -6.22 10.17
N SER A 169 -3.66 -5.07 10.66
CA SER A 169 -4.54 -4.03 11.19
C SER A 169 -5.35 -3.33 10.10
N LEU A 170 -4.80 -3.16 8.89
CA LEU A 170 -5.57 -2.68 7.75
C LEU A 170 -6.71 -3.63 7.40
N LEU A 171 -6.44 -4.94 7.34
CA LEU A 171 -7.47 -5.95 7.12
C LEU A 171 -8.52 -5.95 8.23
N ALA A 172 -8.09 -5.83 9.49
CA ALA A 172 -9.01 -5.73 10.62
C ALA A 172 -9.83 -4.43 10.58
N CYS A 173 -9.24 -3.29 10.21
CA CYS A 173 -9.94 -2.01 10.03
C CYS A 173 -11.07 -2.17 9.01
N ARG A 174 -10.79 -2.83 7.88
CA ARG A 174 -11.79 -3.19 6.87
C ARG A 174 -12.88 -4.11 7.43
N LEU A 175 -12.50 -5.21 8.08
CA LEU A 175 -13.44 -6.21 8.63
C LEU A 175 -14.41 -5.60 9.66
N PHE A 176 -13.92 -4.70 10.51
CA PHE A 176 -14.70 -4.12 11.60
C PHE A 176 -15.21 -2.70 11.29
N HIS A 177 -14.99 -2.21 10.07
CA HIS A 177 -15.34 -0.85 9.64
C HIS A 177 -14.90 0.24 10.64
N THR A 178 -13.64 0.15 11.09
CA THR A 178 -13.06 1.05 12.11
C THR A 178 -11.64 1.46 11.74
N LYS A 179 -11.18 2.62 12.24
CA LYS A 179 -9.80 3.10 12.05
C LYS A 179 -8.91 2.92 13.27
N VAL A 180 -9.49 2.62 14.44
CA VAL A 180 -8.81 2.64 15.75
C VAL A 180 -7.65 1.63 15.81
N ARG A 181 -7.75 0.50 15.12
CA ARG A 181 -6.79 -0.61 15.22
C ARG A 181 -5.41 -0.28 14.65
N LEU A 182 -5.33 0.66 13.72
CA LEU A 182 -4.06 1.05 13.12
C LEU A 182 -3.19 1.83 14.11
N ASP A 183 -3.80 2.71 14.92
CA ASP A 183 -3.10 3.53 15.90
C ASP A 183 -2.53 2.68 17.06
N GLU A 184 -3.22 1.60 17.44
CA GLU A 184 -2.81 0.67 18.50
C GLU A 184 -1.48 -0.04 18.17
N VAL A 185 -1.24 -0.39 16.91
CA VAL A 185 0.00 -1.06 16.48
C VAL A 185 1.21 -0.17 16.78
N THR A 186 1.12 1.12 16.52
CA THR A 186 2.22 2.06 16.72
C THR A 186 2.59 2.18 18.20
N GLN A 187 1.61 2.13 19.10
CA GLN A 187 1.84 2.22 20.54
C GLN A 187 2.67 1.06 21.08
N THR A 188 2.66 -0.11 20.41
CA THR A 188 3.40 -1.30 20.88
C THR A 188 4.92 -1.14 20.91
N VAL A 189 5.46 -0.16 20.16
CA VAL A 189 6.90 0.10 20.06
C VAL A 189 7.31 1.45 20.67
N LYS A 190 6.36 2.27 21.10
CA LYS A 190 6.65 3.53 21.80
C LYS A 190 7.03 3.25 23.26
N ARG A 191 7.88 4.11 23.83
CA ARG A 191 8.24 4.10 25.25
C ARG A 191 7.37 5.05 26.05
#